data_AF-A0A842XY12-F1
#
_entry.id   AF-A0A842XY12-F1
#
_cell.length_a   1.000
_cell.length_b   1.000
_cell.length_c   1.000
_cell.angle_alpha   90.00
_cell.angle_beta   90.00
_cell.angle_gamma   90.00
#
_symmetry.space_group_name_H-M   'P 1'
#
loop_
_entity.id
_entity.type
_entity.pdbx_description
1 polymer ?
#
loop_
_entity_poly.entity_id
_entity_poly.type
_entity_poly.pdbx_seq_one_letter_code
_entity_poly.pdbx_strand_id
1 'polypeptide(L)'
;MQEKPLFIMMEWKFLPEPDYRIALWRNTIQLFHELKKPNFIGPFKAAGFNYVVDRPFMTKLGESRQPDIIASGETGWLVLELSADEKSKEAQLEKYRAIDPRYLGNYGLFPHENPPDMMSSRFDFVDDGSFCQIFVKDFFNLKNEEQIENQHLKTELIKAKETGLDLRKLPEIPITLLPEMKNQREIRRGLIEIVM
;
A
#
# COMPACT_ATOMS: atom_id res chain seq x y z
N MET A 1 61.39 -2.82 16.80
CA MET A 1 60.24 -1.93 16.54
C MET A 1 59.31 -2.67 15.61
N GLN A 2 58.21 -3.20 16.13
CA GLN A 2 57.18 -3.87 15.34
C GLN A 2 56.08 -2.84 15.06
N GLU A 3 55.83 -2.58 13.77
CA GLU A 3 54.71 -1.77 13.31
C GLU A 3 53.40 -2.53 13.60
N LYS A 4 52.51 -1.92 14.38
CA LYS A 4 51.16 -2.41 14.60
C LYS A 4 50.32 -2.06 13.36
N PRO A 5 49.49 -2.97 12.83
CA PRO A 5 48.56 -2.62 11.78
C PRO A 5 47.47 -1.70 12.36
N LEU A 6 47.32 -0.53 11.73
CA LEU A 6 46.25 0.41 11.97
C LEU A 6 44.93 -0.25 11.53
N PHE A 7 44.19 -0.82 12.48
CA PHE A 7 42.81 -1.22 12.26
C PHE A 7 42.01 0.05 11.93
N ILE A 8 41.74 0.26 10.65
CA ILE A 8 40.76 1.22 10.19
C ILE A 8 39.41 0.66 10.63
N MET A 9 38.95 1.08 11.80
CA MET A 9 37.55 1.00 12.19
C MET A 9 36.77 1.81 11.15
N MET A 10 36.24 1.13 10.14
CA MET A 10 35.10 1.66 9.40
C MET A 10 33.97 1.79 10.42
N GLU A 11 33.83 3.00 10.96
CA GLU A 11 32.59 3.46 11.54
C GLU A 11 31.48 3.10 10.55
N TRP A 12 30.59 2.21 10.97
CA TRP A 12 29.29 2.03 10.36
C TRP A 12 28.54 3.35 10.53
N LYS A 13 28.86 4.32 9.68
CA LYS A 13 28.17 5.60 9.58
C LYS A 13 26.73 5.29 9.19
N PHE A 14 25.87 5.31 10.20
CA PHE A 14 24.43 5.56 10.13
C PHE A 14 23.79 5.11 8.81
N LEU A 15 23.25 3.88 8.79
CA LEU A 15 22.08 3.67 7.95
C LEU A 15 21.06 4.72 8.42
N PRO A 16 20.59 5.64 7.56
CA PRO A 16 19.52 6.53 7.95
C PRO A 16 18.36 5.68 8.46
N GLU A 17 17.71 6.12 9.54
CA GLU A 17 16.43 5.54 9.98
C GLU A 17 15.59 5.21 8.73
N PRO A 18 15.06 3.97 8.59
CA PRO A 18 14.26 3.63 7.43
C PRO A 18 13.18 4.67 7.27
N ASP A 19 13.14 5.32 6.12
CA ASP A 19 12.16 6.35 5.87
C ASP A 19 10.77 5.73 6.08
N TYR A 20 10.06 6.16 7.13
CA TYR A 20 8.80 5.56 7.56
C TYR A 20 7.77 5.52 6.41
N ARG A 21 7.88 6.46 5.47
CA ARG A 21 7.05 6.51 4.26
C ARG A 21 7.36 5.33 3.34
N ILE A 22 8.65 4.97 3.17
CA ILE A 22 9.06 3.77 2.43
C ILE A 22 8.51 2.52 3.11
N ALA A 23 8.62 2.42 4.43
CA ALA A 23 8.10 1.28 5.17
C ALA A 23 6.58 1.13 4.99
N LEU A 24 5.83 2.23 4.99
CA LEU A 24 4.38 2.23 4.77
C LEU A 24 4.04 1.66 3.39
N TRP A 25 4.70 2.17 2.35
CA TRP A 25 4.53 1.69 0.98
C TRP A 25 4.92 0.23 0.83
N ARG A 26 6.09 -0.16 1.33
CA ARG A 26 6.61 -1.52 1.29
C ARG A 26 5.63 -2.50 1.94
N ASN A 27 5.25 -2.24 3.18
CA ASN A 27 4.40 -3.13 3.96
C ASN A 27 3.00 -3.23 3.34
N THR A 28 2.51 -2.14 2.72
CA THR A 28 1.24 -2.16 1.98
C THR A 28 1.34 -2.99 0.69
N ILE A 29 2.38 -2.77 -0.13
CA ILE A 29 2.57 -3.48 -1.41
C ILE A 29 2.73 -4.98 -1.17
N GLN A 30 3.44 -5.38 -0.11
CA GLN A 30 3.60 -6.79 0.26
C GLN A 30 2.25 -7.53 0.37
N LEU A 31 1.17 -6.86 0.77
CA LEU A 31 -0.16 -7.47 0.88
C LEU A 31 -0.76 -7.92 -0.47
N PHE A 32 -0.18 -7.47 -1.60
CA PHE A 32 -0.57 -7.86 -2.96
C PHE A 32 0.32 -8.95 -3.56
N HIS A 33 1.33 -9.44 -2.84
CA HIS A 33 2.34 -10.35 -3.38
C HIS A 33 2.18 -11.78 -2.88
N GLU A 34 2.68 -12.71 -3.69
CA GLU A 34 2.92 -14.10 -3.30
C GLU A 34 4.43 -14.34 -3.29
N LEU A 35 4.92 -14.88 -2.17
CA LEU A 35 6.33 -15.12 -1.92
C LEU A 35 6.56 -16.60 -1.62
N LYS A 36 7.24 -17.30 -2.53
CA LYS A 36 7.56 -18.74 -2.38
C LYS A 36 8.37 -19.06 -1.12
N LYS A 37 9.16 -18.11 -0.64
CA LYS A 37 9.87 -18.13 0.64
C LYS A 37 9.60 -16.79 1.30
N PRO A 38 8.89 -16.70 2.45
CA PRO A 38 8.59 -17.74 3.44
C PRO A 38 7.30 -18.57 3.20
N ASN A 39 6.83 -18.71 1.96
CA ASN A 39 5.50 -19.25 1.63
C ASN A 39 4.38 -18.36 2.19
N PHE A 40 4.33 -17.14 1.67
CA PHE A 40 3.40 -16.11 2.06
C PHE A 40 2.53 -15.72 0.85
N ILE A 41 1.24 -15.54 1.08
CA ILE A 41 0.30 -14.96 0.12
C ILE A 41 -0.37 -13.79 0.84
N GLY A 42 -0.19 -12.58 0.33
CA GLY A 42 -0.82 -11.40 0.89
C GLY A 42 -2.34 -11.43 0.72
N PRO A 43 -3.12 -10.79 1.63
CA PRO A 43 -4.57 -10.91 1.63
C PRO A 43 -5.22 -10.39 0.34
N PHE A 44 -4.68 -9.33 -0.28
CA PHE A 44 -5.20 -8.87 -1.57
C PHE A 44 -4.89 -9.87 -2.70
N LYS A 45 -3.71 -10.49 -2.66
CA LYS A 45 -3.34 -11.54 -3.62
C LYS A 45 -4.21 -12.78 -3.47
N ALA A 46 -4.43 -13.22 -2.24
CA ALA A 46 -5.33 -14.34 -1.90
C ALA A 46 -6.77 -14.04 -2.33
N ALA A 47 -7.18 -12.77 -2.26
CA ALA A 47 -8.46 -12.31 -2.78
C ALA A 47 -8.52 -12.22 -4.32
N GLY A 48 -7.44 -12.53 -5.03
CA GLY A 48 -7.40 -12.54 -6.50
C GLY A 48 -7.22 -11.15 -7.14
N PHE A 49 -6.79 -10.14 -6.38
CA PHE A 49 -6.61 -8.79 -6.91
C PHE A 49 -5.25 -8.62 -7.58
N ASN A 50 -5.26 -8.01 -8.76
CA ASN A 50 -4.09 -7.38 -9.37
C ASN A 50 -4.16 -5.87 -9.15
N TYR A 51 -3.02 -5.19 -9.11
CA TYR A 51 -2.97 -3.78 -8.72
C TYR A 51 -2.05 -2.96 -9.62
N VAL A 52 -2.28 -1.65 -9.62
CA VAL A 52 -1.40 -0.64 -10.20
C VAL A 52 -1.18 0.48 -9.21
N VAL A 53 -0.02 1.13 -9.33
CA VAL A 53 0.43 2.19 -8.42
C VAL A 53 0.50 3.51 -9.18
N ASP A 54 0.05 4.59 -8.53
CA ASP A 54 0.25 5.98 -8.96
C ASP A 54 -0.16 6.22 -10.44
N ARG A 55 -1.37 5.74 -10.80
CA ARG A 55 -1.95 5.92 -12.14
C ARG A 55 -3.13 6.88 -12.12
N PRO A 56 -3.26 7.77 -13.12
CA PRO A 56 -4.44 8.62 -13.25
C PRO A 56 -5.62 7.81 -13.79
N PHE A 57 -6.78 7.98 -13.19
CA PHE A 57 -8.05 7.41 -13.63
C PHE A 57 -9.07 8.52 -13.89
N MET A 58 -9.87 8.31 -14.92
CA MET A 58 -10.86 9.31 -15.34
C MET A 58 -12.17 9.10 -14.60
N THR A 59 -12.83 10.21 -14.26
CA THR A 59 -14.23 10.21 -13.84
C THR A 59 -15.15 10.23 -15.07
N LYS A 60 -16.44 9.99 -14.85
CA LYS A 60 -17.47 10.14 -15.90
C LYS A 60 -17.56 11.56 -16.47
N LEU A 61 -17.06 12.55 -15.72
CA LEU A 61 -17.03 13.97 -16.12
C LEU A 61 -15.74 14.36 -16.85
N GLY A 62 -14.82 13.40 -17.07
CA GLY A 62 -13.54 13.67 -17.73
C GLY A 62 -12.49 14.30 -16.81
N GLU A 63 -12.69 14.26 -15.49
CA GLU A 63 -11.68 14.71 -14.52
C GLU A 63 -10.71 13.58 -14.19
N SER A 64 -9.45 13.91 -13.90
CA SER A 64 -8.47 12.92 -13.44
C SER A 64 -8.46 12.81 -11.92
N ARG A 65 -8.43 11.58 -11.41
CA ARG A 65 -8.16 11.22 -10.01
C ARG A 65 -6.95 10.29 -9.97
N GLN A 66 -6.10 10.44 -8.95
CA GLN A 66 -4.84 9.70 -8.88
C GLN A 66 -4.67 9.16 -7.47
N PRO A 67 -5.34 8.04 -7.14
CA PRO A 67 -5.10 7.32 -5.90
C PRO A 67 -3.72 6.66 -5.91
N ASP A 68 -3.24 6.33 -4.71
CA ASP A 68 -1.93 5.70 -4.55
C ASP A 68 -1.91 4.29 -5.13
N ILE A 69 -2.93 3.48 -4.85
CA ILE A 69 -3.11 2.13 -5.42
C ILE A 69 -4.56 1.93 -5.86
N ILE A 70 -4.75 1.38 -7.06
CA ILE A 70 -6.01 0.76 -7.48
C ILE A 70 -5.76 -0.72 -7.71
N ALA A 71 -6.70 -1.56 -7.27
CA ALA A 71 -6.65 -2.98 -7.55
C ALA A 71 -8.01 -3.52 -7.99
N SER A 72 -7.99 -4.58 -8.79
CA SER A 72 -9.19 -5.26 -9.29
C SER A 72 -8.96 -6.78 -9.36
N GLY A 73 -10.00 -7.54 -9.07
CA GLY A 73 -10.10 -8.97 -9.36
C GLY A 73 -11.48 -9.28 -9.94
N GLU A 74 -11.76 -10.54 -10.25
CA GLU A 74 -13.07 -10.92 -10.83
C GLU A 74 -14.26 -10.54 -9.95
N THR A 75 -14.06 -10.46 -8.63
CA THR A 75 -15.12 -10.22 -7.64
C THR A 75 -15.36 -8.74 -7.33
N GLY A 76 -14.49 -7.84 -7.76
CA GLY A 76 -14.61 -6.41 -7.49
C GLY A 76 -13.29 -5.65 -7.61
N TRP A 77 -13.33 -4.38 -7.25
CA TRP A 77 -12.17 -3.50 -7.29
C TRP A 77 -12.14 -2.60 -6.07
N LEU A 78 -10.96 -2.09 -5.76
CA LEU A 78 -10.72 -1.26 -4.60
C LEU A 78 -9.80 -0.09 -4.94
N VAL A 79 -9.90 0.93 -4.11
CA VAL A 79 -8.98 2.07 -4.08
C VAL A 79 -8.34 2.15 -2.71
N LEU A 80 -7.01 2.27 -2.69
CA LEU A 80 -6.23 2.36 -1.47
C LEU A 80 -5.41 3.65 -1.46
N GLU A 81 -5.58 4.44 -0.40
CA GLU A 81 -4.88 5.69 -0.15
C GLU A 81 -3.90 5.50 1.01
N LEU A 82 -2.60 5.74 0.77
CA LEU A 82 -1.56 5.61 1.79
C LEU A 82 -1.35 6.97 2.44
N SER A 83 -1.30 7.00 3.76
CA SER A 83 -1.06 8.23 4.49
C SER A 83 -0.20 8.02 5.72
N ALA A 84 0.79 8.87 5.85
CA ALA A 84 1.56 9.03 7.07
C ALA A 84 1.34 10.41 7.72
N ASP A 85 0.36 11.18 7.21
CA ASP A 85 -0.07 12.44 7.81
C ASP A 85 -1.07 12.18 8.94
N GLU A 86 -1.09 13.07 9.94
CA GLU A 86 -2.01 13.02 11.08
C GLU A 86 -3.44 13.47 10.69
N LYS A 87 -3.59 14.00 9.48
CA LYS A 87 -4.88 14.45 8.94
C LYS A 87 -5.65 13.30 8.32
N SER A 88 -6.97 13.37 8.46
CA SER A 88 -7.90 12.44 7.83
C SER A 88 -7.80 12.47 6.30
N LYS A 89 -8.01 11.32 5.68
CA LYS A 89 -8.13 11.11 4.23
C LYS A 89 -9.57 10.95 3.77
N GLU A 90 -10.55 11.07 4.67
CA GLU A 90 -11.98 10.90 4.36
C GLU A 90 -12.41 11.67 3.09
N ALA A 91 -12.15 12.99 3.06
CA ALA A 91 -12.51 13.83 1.93
C ALA A 91 -11.79 13.47 0.62
N GLN A 92 -10.63 12.82 0.71
CA GLN A 92 -9.88 12.37 -0.47
C GLN A 92 -10.40 11.02 -0.98
N LEU A 93 -10.67 10.09 -0.06
CA LEU A 93 -11.29 8.81 -0.36
C LEU A 93 -12.66 9.00 -1.02
N GLU A 94 -13.50 9.89 -0.50
CA GLU A 94 -14.84 10.14 -1.06
C GLU A 94 -14.78 10.62 -2.52
N LYS A 95 -13.75 11.38 -2.91
CA LYS A 95 -13.55 11.82 -4.30
C LYS A 95 -13.28 10.65 -5.24
N TYR A 96 -12.71 9.55 -4.75
CA TYR A 96 -12.40 8.38 -5.59
C TYR A 96 -13.65 7.57 -5.96
N ARG A 97 -14.78 7.75 -5.27
CA ARG A 97 -16.07 7.19 -5.72
C ARG A 97 -16.46 7.60 -7.14
N ALA A 98 -15.99 8.77 -7.58
CA ALA A 98 -16.29 9.31 -8.90
C ALA A 98 -15.46 8.67 -10.04
N ILE A 99 -14.45 7.85 -9.72
CA ILE A 99 -13.65 7.13 -10.71
C ILE A 99 -14.56 6.22 -11.53
N ASP A 100 -14.41 6.27 -12.86
CA ASP A 100 -15.18 5.42 -13.76
C ASP A 100 -14.47 4.06 -13.92
N PRO A 101 -15.07 2.95 -13.42
CA PRO A 101 -14.42 1.64 -13.40
C PRO A 101 -14.17 1.03 -14.78
N ARG A 102 -14.73 1.60 -15.85
CA ARG A 102 -14.43 1.16 -17.22
C ARG A 102 -13.00 1.49 -17.65
N TYR A 103 -12.36 2.48 -17.01
CA TYR A 103 -10.97 2.85 -17.29
C TYR A 103 -9.94 1.92 -16.63
N LEU A 104 -10.37 0.98 -15.77
CA LEU A 104 -9.48 -0.03 -15.18
C LEU A 104 -8.75 -0.83 -16.26
N GLY A 105 -9.45 -1.21 -17.33
CA GLY A 105 -8.88 -1.96 -18.46
C GLY A 105 -7.68 -1.29 -19.13
N ASN A 106 -7.59 0.04 -19.09
CA ASN A 106 -6.46 0.77 -19.69
C ASN A 106 -5.12 0.49 -19.00
N TYR A 107 -5.16 -0.01 -17.77
CA TYR A 107 -3.98 -0.36 -16.98
C TYR A 107 -3.85 -1.87 -16.74
N GLY A 108 -4.54 -2.70 -17.53
CA GLY A 108 -4.52 -4.16 -17.40
C GLY A 108 -5.29 -4.69 -16.19
N LEU A 109 -6.15 -3.86 -15.59
CA LEU A 109 -7.06 -4.24 -14.51
C LEU A 109 -8.40 -4.70 -15.07
N PHE A 110 -9.11 -5.53 -14.30
CA PHE A 110 -10.45 -6.01 -14.67
C PHE A 110 -11.45 -4.84 -14.57
N PRO A 111 -12.22 -4.53 -15.64
CA PRO A 111 -13.23 -3.48 -15.59
C PRO A 111 -14.47 -3.93 -14.83
N HIS A 112 -15.12 -2.98 -14.15
CA HIS A 112 -16.28 -3.24 -13.31
C HIS A 112 -17.43 -2.26 -13.61
N GLU A 113 -18.60 -2.55 -13.06
CA GLU A 113 -19.78 -1.66 -13.08
C GLU A 113 -20.21 -1.21 -11.68
N ASN A 114 -19.76 -1.91 -10.64
CA ASN A 114 -20.02 -1.58 -9.24
C ASN A 114 -19.04 -0.51 -8.70
N PRO A 115 -19.38 0.17 -7.60
CA PRO A 115 -18.45 1.05 -6.88
C PRO A 115 -17.22 0.31 -6.33
N PRO A 116 -16.13 1.03 -6.01
CA PRO A 116 -14.96 0.43 -5.37
C PRO A 116 -15.16 0.25 -3.86
N ASP A 117 -14.51 -0.77 -3.29
CA ASP A 117 -14.17 -0.74 -1.87
C ASP A 117 -13.08 0.33 -1.64
N MET A 118 -13.26 1.19 -0.65
CA MET A 118 -12.30 2.27 -0.38
C MET A 118 -11.64 2.08 0.96
N MET A 119 -10.32 2.22 0.94
CA MET A 119 -9.47 1.90 2.06
C MET A 119 -8.38 2.94 2.24
N SER A 120 -7.96 3.18 3.48
CA SER A 120 -6.69 3.83 3.77
C SER A 120 -5.68 2.88 4.38
N SER A 121 -4.40 3.09 4.08
CA SER A 121 -3.29 2.38 4.71
C SER A 121 -2.43 3.33 5.54
N ARG A 122 -2.23 2.99 6.81
CA ARG A 122 -1.53 3.83 7.79
C ARG A 122 -0.69 2.98 8.75
N PHE A 123 0.14 3.65 9.54
CA PHE A 123 0.77 3.02 10.72
C PHE A 123 -0.02 3.25 12.00
N ASP A 124 -0.57 4.45 12.17
CA ASP A 124 -1.28 4.85 13.37
C ASP A 124 -2.72 5.25 13.04
N PHE A 125 -3.60 5.14 14.02
CA PHE A 125 -5.02 5.44 13.85
C PHE A 125 -5.26 6.95 13.71
N VAL A 126 -5.92 7.31 12.62
CA VAL A 126 -6.53 8.61 12.36
C VAL A 126 -7.93 8.31 11.84
N ASP A 127 -8.97 8.96 12.35
CA ASP A 127 -10.34 8.67 11.88
C ASP A 127 -10.49 9.11 10.42
N ASP A 128 -10.59 8.14 9.50
CA ASP A 128 -10.83 8.37 8.08
C ASP A 128 -12.33 8.28 7.73
N GLY A 129 -13.23 8.33 8.72
CA GLY A 129 -14.67 8.30 8.51
C GLY A 129 -15.19 6.89 8.22
N SER A 130 -16.23 6.80 7.40
CA SER A 130 -16.88 5.53 7.03
C SER A 130 -16.14 4.76 5.94
N PHE A 131 -14.82 4.65 6.07
CA PHE A 131 -13.98 3.83 5.21
C PHE A 131 -13.22 2.80 6.02
N CYS A 132 -12.87 1.70 5.36
CA CYS A 132 -12.03 0.68 5.95
C CYS A 132 -10.59 1.22 6.10
N GLN A 133 -9.95 0.91 7.23
CA GLN A 133 -8.58 1.32 7.49
C GLN A 133 -7.71 0.10 7.76
N ILE A 134 -6.61 -0.03 7.03
CA ILE A 134 -5.59 -1.04 7.27
C ILE A 134 -4.38 -0.43 7.98
N PHE A 135 -3.84 -1.18 8.94
CA PHE A 135 -2.64 -0.82 9.68
C PHE A 135 -1.53 -1.78 9.34
N VAL A 136 -0.38 -1.24 8.92
CA VAL A 136 0.71 -2.05 8.34
C VAL A 136 2.06 -1.79 9.01
N LYS A 137 2.08 -1.46 10.30
CA LYS A 137 3.31 -1.13 11.04
C LYS A 137 4.19 -2.36 11.28
N ASP A 138 3.85 -3.14 12.30
CA ASP A 138 4.54 -4.39 12.64
C ASP A 138 3.71 -5.62 12.28
N PHE A 139 2.41 -5.55 12.59
CA PHE A 139 1.42 -6.56 12.30
C PHE A 139 0.32 -5.95 11.46
N PHE A 140 -0.26 -6.75 10.57
CA PHE A 140 -1.45 -6.35 9.85
C PHE A 140 -2.64 -6.24 10.80
N ASN A 141 -3.38 -5.13 10.72
CA ASN A 141 -4.63 -4.96 11.44
C ASN A 141 -5.64 -4.18 10.58
N LEU A 142 -6.90 -4.22 10.98
CA LEU A 142 -8.05 -3.70 10.25
C LEU A 142 -9.00 -3.00 11.22
N LYS A 143 -9.56 -1.88 10.78
CA LYS A 143 -10.67 -1.19 11.42
C LYS A 143 -11.74 -0.86 10.38
N ASN A 144 -12.99 -0.77 10.84
CA ASN A 144 -14.17 -0.50 10.01
C ASN A 144 -14.34 -1.54 8.89
N GLU A 145 -14.14 -2.82 9.22
CA GLU A 145 -14.22 -3.97 8.30
C GLU A 145 -15.64 -4.23 7.78
N GLU A 146 -16.64 -3.68 8.44
CA GLU A 146 -18.03 -3.64 7.99
C GLU A 146 -18.24 -2.79 6.72
N GLN A 147 -17.32 -1.87 6.40
CA GLN A 147 -17.37 -1.03 5.19
C GLN A 147 -16.87 -1.75 3.92
N ILE A 148 -16.39 -2.99 4.04
CA ILE A 148 -15.95 -3.79 2.89
C ILE A 148 -17.15 -4.56 2.33
N GLU A 149 -17.55 -4.24 1.11
CA GLU A 149 -18.66 -4.87 0.40
C GLU A 149 -18.23 -6.18 -0.26
N ASN A 150 -17.02 -6.24 -0.83
CA ASN A 150 -16.48 -7.47 -1.41
C ASN A 150 -16.20 -8.51 -0.32
N GLN A 151 -17.04 -9.54 -0.27
CA GLN A 151 -16.95 -10.58 0.77
C GLN A 151 -15.66 -11.39 0.69
N HIS A 152 -15.16 -11.66 -0.52
CA HIS A 152 -13.92 -12.44 -0.69
C HIS A 152 -12.71 -11.66 -0.16
N LEU A 153 -12.63 -10.38 -0.50
CA LEU A 153 -11.63 -9.45 0.04
C LEU A 153 -11.72 -9.35 1.56
N LYS A 154 -12.94 -9.15 2.08
CA LYS A 154 -13.20 -9.04 3.52
C LYS A 154 -12.73 -10.29 4.27
N THR A 155 -13.04 -11.48 3.76
CA THR A 155 -12.63 -12.75 4.37
C THR A 155 -11.10 -12.87 4.47
N GLU A 156 -10.36 -12.59 3.40
CA GLU A 156 -8.90 -12.73 3.44
C GLU A 156 -8.23 -11.66 4.33
N LEU A 157 -8.77 -10.44 4.39
CA LEU A 157 -8.27 -9.40 5.31
C LEU A 157 -8.54 -9.76 6.78
N ILE A 158 -9.75 -10.23 7.11
CA ILE A 158 -10.07 -10.68 8.48
C ILE A 158 -9.16 -11.84 8.88
N LYS A 159 -8.99 -12.83 8.01
CA LYS A 159 -8.08 -13.96 8.24
C LYS A 159 -6.64 -13.50 8.47
N ALA A 160 -6.13 -12.53 7.71
CA ALA A 160 -4.79 -11.98 7.92
C ALA A 160 -4.64 -11.29 9.29
N LYS A 161 -5.69 -10.58 9.74
CA LYS A 161 -5.76 -9.97 11.08
C LYS A 161 -5.81 -11.03 12.18
N GLU A 162 -6.67 -12.03 12.06
CA GLU A 162 -6.86 -13.09 13.07
C GLU A 162 -5.65 -14.01 13.21
N THR A 163 -4.95 -14.30 12.11
CA THR A 163 -3.71 -15.09 12.12
C THR A 163 -2.49 -14.32 12.64
N GLY A 164 -2.63 -13.01 12.87
CA GLY A 164 -1.55 -12.17 13.36
C GLY A 164 -0.41 -12.03 12.35
N LEU A 165 -0.73 -11.72 11.09
CA LEU A 165 0.27 -11.55 10.03
C LEU A 165 1.36 -10.54 10.44
N ASP A 166 2.58 -11.04 10.63
CA ASP A 166 3.77 -10.28 11.04
C ASP A 166 4.53 -9.77 9.81
N LEU A 167 4.41 -8.47 9.54
CA LEU A 167 4.98 -7.82 8.35
C LEU A 167 6.50 -7.68 8.45
N ARG A 168 7.06 -7.76 9.67
CA ARG A 168 8.52 -7.68 9.90
C ARG A 168 9.26 -8.92 9.42
N LYS A 169 8.54 -10.03 9.22
CA LYS A 169 9.09 -11.31 8.73
C LYS A 169 9.08 -11.42 7.20
N LEU A 170 8.50 -10.44 6.51
CA LEU A 170 8.41 -10.43 5.06
C LEU A 170 9.70 -9.86 4.46
N PRO A 171 10.20 -10.42 3.34
CA PRO A 171 11.38 -9.92 2.66
C PRO A 171 11.15 -8.48 2.19
N GLU A 172 12.22 -7.70 2.18
CA GLU A 172 12.14 -6.31 1.77
C GLU A 172 11.87 -6.19 0.27
N ILE A 173 10.90 -5.35 -0.09
CA ILE A 173 10.72 -4.89 -1.46
C ILE A 173 11.62 -3.64 -1.61
N PRO A 174 12.60 -3.64 -2.53
CA PRO A 174 13.39 -2.45 -2.78
C PRO A 174 12.45 -1.34 -3.27
N ILE A 175 12.57 -0.15 -2.68
CA ILE A 175 11.83 1.03 -3.11
C ILE A 175 12.82 2.18 -3.11
N THR A 176 13.01 2.81 -4.26
CA THR A 176 13.87 3.98 -4.39
C THR A 176 13.02 5.24 -4.43
N LEU A 177 13.32 6.19 -3.54
CA LEU A 177 12.74 7.53 -3.57
C LEU A 177 13.57 8.46 -4.43
N LEU A 178 12.87 9.25 -5.24
CA LEU A 178 13.49 10.35 -5.96
C LEU A 178 13.96 11.47 -5.01
N PRO A 179 15.09 12.14 -5.27
CA PRO A 179 15.63 13.19 -4.41
C PRO A 179 14.64 14.31 -4.06
N GLU A 180 13.74 14.66 -4.98
CA GLU A 180 12.71 15.68 -4.85
C GLU A 180 11.69 15.35 -3.75
N MET A 181 11.61 14.09 -3.33
CA MET A 181 10.67 13.60 -2.33
C MET A 181 11.22 13.66 -0.90
N LYS A 182 12.50 13.97 -0.71
CA LYS A 182 13.14 13.93 0.63
C LYS A 182 12.44 14.80 1.67
N ASN A 183 11.85 15.92 1.26
CA ASN A 183 11.21 16.89 2.15
C ASN A 183 9.68 16.80 2.17
N GLN A 184 9.08 15.80 1.52
CA GLN A 184 7.62 15.63 1.47
C GLN A 184 7.14 14.70 2.59
N ARG A 185 5.96 14.96 3.17
CA ARG A 185 5.39 14.04 4.18
C ARG A 185 4.79 12.77 3.58
N GLU A 186 4.47 12.80 2.29
CA GLU A 186 3.88 11.69 1.54
C GLU A 186 4.74 11.38 0.31
N ILE A 187 4.59 10.16 -0.19
CA ILE A 187 5.22 9.70 -1.44
C ILE A 187 4.10 9.66 -2.48
N ARG A 188 4.09 10.61 -3.42
CA ARG A 188 3.04 10.74 -4.46
C ARG A 188 3.52 10.54 -5.89
N ARG A 189 4.83 10.57 -6.13
CA ARG A 189 5.43 10.47 -7.46
C ARG A 189 6.84 9.91 -7.33
N GLY A 190 7.17 8.82 -8.03
CA GLY A 190 8.55 8.35 -8.10
C GLY A 190 8.90 7.18 -7.20
N LEU A 191 7.97 6.23 -7.00
CA LEU A 191 8.33 4.87 -6.65
C LEU A 191 9.02 4.26 -7.88
N ILE A 192 10.35 4.33 -7.92
CA ILE A 192 11.14 3.72 -8.99
C ILE A 192 11.70 2.41 -8.46
N GLU A 193 11.51 1.36 -9.26
CA GLU A 193 11.76 -0.04 -8.93
C GLU A 193 10.78 -0.60 -7.88
N ILE A 194 9.53 -0.88 -8.29
CA ILE A 194 8.88 -2.09 -7.78
C ILE A 194 9.24 -3.14 -8.82
N VAL A 195 10.08 -4.11 -8.47
CA VAL A 195 10.30 -5.28 -9.35
C VAL A 195 8.92 -5.96 -9.50
N MET A 196 8.26 -5.69 -10.63
CA MET A 196 7.10 -6.45 -11.09
C MET A 196 7.57 -7.75 -11.71
#